data_AF-A0A7Y5BIH7-F1
#
_entry.id   AF-A0A7Y5BIH7-F1
#
_cell.length_a   1.000
_cell.length_b   1.000
_cell.length_c   1.000
_cell.angle_alpha   90.00
_cell.angle_beta   90.00
_cell.angle_gamma   90.00
#
_symmetry.space_group_name_H-M   'P 1'
#
loop_
_entity.id
_entity.type
_entity.pdbx_description
1 polymer ?
#
loop_
_entity_poly.entity_id
_entity_poly.type
_entity_poly.pdbx_seq_one_letter_code
_entity_poly.pdbx_strand_id
1 'polypeptide(L)'
;MQLKEFLERKTFFQSSKEEIDFKFKRLGLERLQYWKIKSLIPDLVMPTRFFMGLRYRANPFQIPLVTLTPCDNQKLIAGKHLKEFVKLNEKIKQNVIGEMLFPKWKLNFDTHKFGVIGKGKLKKIAFDFHRVIEVTQYLAEKEKMIFDLHSENIIITIPDFELKIFDYHVFDDYLYEPSKENPSPEIDHIETIREFIRSFEL
;
A
#
# COMPACT_ATOMS: atom_id res chain seq x y z
N MET A 1 -2.79 -25.79 7.98
CA MET A 1 -2.26 -26.36 9.24
C MET A 1 -1.07 -27.31 9.00
N GLN A 2 -1.15 -28.22 8.04
CA GLN A 2 -0.13 -29.26 7.81
C GLN A 2 1.32 -28.76 7.64
N LEU A 3 1.56 -27.64 6.94
CA LEU A 3 2.92 -27.11 6.74
C LEU A 3 3.54 -26.51 8.02
N LYS A 4 2.76 -25.80 8.84
CA LYS A 4 3.24 -25.20 10.09
C LYS A 4 3.71 -26.28 11.05
N GLU A 5 2.84 -27.27 11.28
CA GLU A 5 3.12 -28.40 12.16
C GLU A 5 4.33 -29.21 11.67
N PHE A 6 4.47 -29.40 10.36
CA PHE A 6 5.64 -30.05 9.77
C PHE A 6 6.94 -29.29 10.08
N LEU A 7 6.93 -27.96 9.92
CA LEU A 7 8.11 -27.12 10.14
C LEU A 7 8.49 -27.07 11.63
N GLU A 8 7.51 -26.91 12.52
CA GLU A 8 7.71 -26.92 13.97
C GLU A 8 8.28 -28.26 14.46
N ARG A 9 7.82 -29.40 13.90
CA ARG A 9 8.36 -30.73 14.21
C ARG A 9 9.80 -30.92 13.74
N LYS A 10 10.23 -30.21 12.70
CA LYS A 10 11.59 -30.25 12.16
C LYS A 10 12.54 -29.27 12.85
N THR A 11 12.07 -28.48 13.81
CA THR A 11 12.88 -27.54 14.59
C THR A 11 13.07 -28.02 16.02
N PHE A 12 14.32 -27.99 16.49
CA PHE A 12 14.67 -28.41 17.85
C PHE A 12 14.57 -27.27 18.87
N PHE A 13 14.91 -26.05 18.47
CA PHE A 13 14.90 -24.88 19.36
C PHE A 13 13.52 -24.25 19.47
N GLN A 14 13.13 -23.90 20.70
CA GLN A 14 11.86 -23.24 20.99
C GLN A 14 11.75 -21.87 20.30
N SER A 15 12.82 -21.08 20.29
CA SER A 15 12.87 -19.78 19.61
C SER A 15 12.57 -19.87 18.11
N SER A 16 13.03 -20.93 17.44
CA SER A 16 12.75 -21.14 16.02
C SER A 16 11.29 -21.54 15.76
N LYS A 17 10.65 -22.24 16.71
CA LYS A 17 9.21 -22.56 16.62
C LYS A 17 8.35 -21.30 16.78
N GLU A 18 8.73 -20.43 17.71
CA GLU A 18 8.09 -19.13 17.91
C GLU A 18 8.25 -18.22 16.67
N GLU A 19 9.43 -18.22 16.04
CA GLU A 19 9.64 -17.51 14.78
C GLU A 19 8.76 -18.05 13.64
N ILE A 20 8.60 -19.38 13.54
CA ILE A 20 7.68 -20.01 12.58
C ILE A 20 6.24 -19.58 12.86
N ASP A 21 5.78 -19.67 14.11
CA ASP A 21 4.42 -19.24 14.50
C ASP A 21 4.16 -17.77 14.15
N PHE A 22 5.12 -16.89 14.48
CA PHE A 22 5.05 -15.47 14.14
C PHE A 22 4.91 -15.25 12.62
N LYS A 23 5.72 -15.93 11.79
CA LYS A 23 5.64 -15.84 10.32
C LYS A 23 4.28 -16.28 9.78
N PHE A 24 3.70 -17.35 10.32
CA PHE A 24 2.36 -17.82 9.93
C PHE A 24 1.26 -16.85 10.36
N LYS A 25 1.32 -16.31 11.57
CA LYS A 25 0.37 -15.30 12.07
C LYS A 25 0.43 -14.02 11.24
N ARG A 26 1.64 -13.51 10.97
CA ARG A 26 1.88 -12.36 10.10
C ARG A 26 1.27 -12.57 8.71
N LEU A 27 1.51 -13.74 8.10
CA LEU A 27 0.91 -14.08 6.81
C LEU A 27 -0.63 -14.11 6.86
N GLY A 28 -1.21 -14.60 7.96
CA GLY A 28 -2.65 -14.55 8.18
C GLY A 28 -3.18 -13.10 8.21
N LEU A 29 -2.50 -12.22 8.95
CA LEU A 29 -2.87 -10.81 9.05
C LEU A 29 -2.79 -10.08 7.70
N GLU A 30 -1.70 -10.25 6.96
CA GLU A 30 -1.53 -9.62 5.64
C GLU A 30 -2.61 -10.10 4.64
N ARG A 31 -3.03 -11.37 4.70
CA ARG A 31 -4.15 -11.88 3.90
C ARG A 31 -5.48 -11.27 4.31
N LEU A 32 -5.71 -11.04 5.60
CA LEU A 32 -6.92 -10.38 6.08
C LEU A 32 -6.99 -8.92 5.61
N GLN A 33 -5.89 -8.17 5.76
CA GLN A 33 -5.76 -6.79 5.28
C GLN A 33 -6.04 -6.70 3.78
N TYR A 34 -5.50 -7.63 2.99
CA TYR A 34 -5.81 -7.71 1.57
C TYR A 34 -7.29 -7.91 1.29
N TRP A 35 -7.89 -8.94 1.87
CA TRP A 35 -9.28 -9.28 1.62
C TRP A 35 -10.20 -8.14 2.03
N LYS A 36 -9.83 -7.41 3.09
CA LYS A 36 -10.53 -6.20 3.50
C LYS A 36 -10.58 -5.18 2.37
N ILE A 37 -9.44 -4.69 1.89
CA ILE A 37 -9.42 -3.68 0.84
C ILE A 37 -9.97 -4.22 -0.49
N LYS A 38 -9.68 -5.48 -0.83
CA LYS A 38 -10.22 -6.14 -2.04
C LYS A 38 -11.74 -6.23 -2.02
N SER A 39 -12.36 -6.43 -0.86
CA SER A 39 -13.83 -6.45 -0.76
C SER A 39 -14.46 -5.08 -1.03
N LEU A 40 -13.72 -4.00 -0.77
CA LEU A 40 -14.18 -2.61 -0.96
C LEU A 40 -13.91 -2.08 -2.38
N ILE A 41 -12.74 -2.36 -2.95
CA ILE A 41 -12.29 -1.90 -4.28
C ILE A 41 -11.65 -3.04 -5.09
N PRO A 42 -12.42 -4.09 -5.46
CA PRO A 42 -11.89 -5.36 -5.98
C PRO A 42 -11.10 -5.25 -7.29
N ASP A 43 -11.48 -4.31 -8.15
CA ASP A 43 -10.89 -4.08 -9.46
C ASP A 43 -9.61 -3.25 -9.40
N LEU A 44 -9.41 -2.46 -8.34
CA LEU A 44 -8.22 -1.65 -8.12
C LEU A 44 -7.12 -2.45 -7.43
N VAL A 45 -7.48 -3.41 -6.58
CA VAL A 45 -6.53 -4.19 -5.78
C VAL A 45 -5.84 -5.26 -6.61
N MET A 46 -4.53 -5.09 -6.79
CA MET A 46 -3.71 -6.15 -7.36
C MET A 46 -3.41 -7.24 -6.32
N PRO A 47 -3.24 -8.48 -6.77
CA PRO A 47 -2.47 -9.46 -6.02
C PRO A 47 -1.05 -8.90 -5.82
N THR A 48 -0.72 -8.53 -4.59
CA THR A 48 0.56 -7.97 -4.19
C THR A 48 1.54 -9.10 -3.86
N ARG A 49 2.84 -8.78 -3.79
CA ARG A 49 3.90 -9.71 -3.33
C ARG A 49 3.62 -10.30 -1.93
N PHE A 50 2.69 -9.70 -1.18
CA PHE A 50 2.34 -10.05 0.21
C PHE A 50 1.25 -11.13 0.31
N PHE A 51 0.76 -11.68 -0.82
CA PHE A 51 0.20 -13.05 -0.80
C PHE A 51 1.35 -14.05 -0.71
N MET A 52 2.12 -13.99 0.38
CA MET A 52 3.31 -14.78 0.52
C MET A 52 2.93 -16.26 0.55
N GLY A 53 3.61 -17.02 -0.29
CA GLY A 53 3.81 -18.43 0.00
C GLY A 53 4.88 -18.52 1.08
N LEU A 54 4.76 -19.49 1.97
CA LEU A 54 5.91 -19.86 2.78
C LEU A 54 6.78 -20.77 1.93
N ARG A 55 7.98 -20.30 1.58
CA ARG A 55 8.97 -21.16 0.94
C ARG A 55 9.75 -21.88 2.03
N TYR A 56 9.71 -23.20 1.94
CA TYR A 56 10.53 -24.08 2.75
C TYR A 56 11.78 -24.46 1.98
N ARG A 57 12.94 -24.31 2.61
CA ARG A 57 14.21 -24.92 2.18
C ARG A 57 14.89 -25.55 3.38
N ALA A 58 15.45 -26.75 3.22
CA ALA A 58 16.34 -27.32 4.20
C ALA A 58 17.77 -26.77 3.98
N ASN A 59 18.44 -26.33 5.05
CA ASN A 59 19.88 -26.07 4.97
C ASN A 59 20.67 -27.41 4.95
N PRO A 60 22.01 -27.39 4.74
CA PRO A 60 22.81 -28.62 4.73
C PRO A 60 22.72 -29.47 6.01
N PHE A 61 22.28 -28.89 7.13
CA PHE A 61 22.05 -29.56 8.42
C PHE A 61 20.59 -29.96 8.65
N GLN A 62 19.76 -29.96 7.61
CA GLN A 62 18.31 -30.26 7.64
C GLN A 62 17.47 -29.34 8.52
N ILE A 63 18.02 -28.21 8.98
CA ILE A 63 17.28 -27.20 9.73
C ILE A 63 16.36 -26.45 8.75
N PRO A 64 15.05 -26.33 9.05
CA PRO A 64 14.12 -25.64 8.18
C PRO A 64 14.42 -24.14 8.14
N LEU A 65 14.71 -23.63 6.94
CA LEU A 65 14.68 -22.20 6.65
C LEU A 65 13.33 -21.88 6.02
N VAL A 66 12.54 -21.11 6.77
CA VAL A 66 11.24 -20.62 6.32
C VAL A 66 11.41 -19.18 5.91
N THR A 67 11.36 -18.93 4.61
CA THR A 67 11.35 -17.57 4.08
C THR A 67 9.96 -17.24 3.58
N LEU A 68 9.54 -16.03 3.91
CA LEU A 68 8.43 -15.39 3.27
C LEU A 68 8.87 -15.00 1.86
N THR A 69 8.29 -15.61 0.85
CA THR A 69 8.61 -15.31 -0.55
C THR A 69 7.37 -14.83 -1.29
N PRO A 70 7.52 -13.87 -2.23
CA PRO A 70 6.44 -13.54 -3.15
C PRO A 70 5.92 -14.82 -3.81
N CYS A 71 4.61 -14.94 -4.00
CA CYS A 71 4.12 -15.93 -4.95
C CYS A 71 4.63 -15.51 -6.35
N ASP A 72 5.53 -16.30 -6.92
CA ASP A 72 6.36 -16.00 -8.10
C ASP A 72 5.59 -15.71 -9.43
N ASN A 73 4.27 -15.52 -9.40
CA ASN A 73 3.46 -15.27 -10.59
C ASN A 73 2.78 -13.89 -10.58
N GLN A 74 3.45 -12.86 -10.07
CA GLN A 74 2.97 -11.50 -10.31
C GLN A 74 3.28 -11.15 -11.77
N LYS A 75 2.25 -11.10 -12.62
CA LYS A 75 2.40 -10.55 -13.97
C LYS A 75 2.99 -9.15 -13.82
N LEU A 76 4.16 -8.92 -14.41
CA LEU A 76 4.72 -7.58 -14.54
C LEU A 76 3.71 -6.76 -15.35
N ILE A 77 2.97 -5.88 -14.68
CA ILE A 77 2.04 -4.99 -15.34
C ILE A 77 2.85 -3.79 -15.82
N ALA A 78 2.82 -3.54 -17.12
CA ALA A 78 3.37 -2.31 -17.68
C ALA A 78 2.53 -1.13 -17.17
N GLY A 79 3.18 -0.18 -16.51
CA GLY A 79 2.52 0.96 -15.93
C GLY A 79 3.52 1.94 -15.35
N LYS A 80 3.01 3.08 -14.89
CA LYS A 80 3.80 4.09 -14.20
C LYS A 80 3.27 4.27 -12.78
N HIS A 81 4.17 4.34 -11.82
CA HIS A 81 3.85 4.60 -10.43
C HIS A 81 3.43 6.06 -10.25
N LEU A 82 2.55 6.34 -9.28
CA LEU A 82 2.11 7.70 -9.01
C LEU A 82 3.29 8.64 -8.70
N LYS A 83 4.32 8.14 -8.00
CA LYS A 83 5.56 8.89 -7.72
C LYS A 83 6.29 9.39 -8.97
N GLU A 84 6.18 8.67 -10.09
CA GLU A 84 6.83 9.06 -11.34
C GLU A 84 6.20 10.31 -11.96
N PHE A 85 4.97 10.65 -11.56
CA PHE A 85 4.29 11.86 -12.01
C PHE A 85 4.66 13.08 -11.18
N VAL A 86 5.35 12.94 -10.05
CA VAL A 86 5.79 14.08 -9.25
C VAL A 86 6.87 14.86 -10.01
N LYS A 87 6.72 16.18 -10.08
CA LYS A 87 7.58 17.11 -10.83
C LYS A 87 8.44 17.96 -9.92
N LEU A 88 7.82 18.63 -8.96
CA LEU A 88 8.44 19.59 -8.05
C LEU A 88 7.75 19.53 -6.70
N ASN A 89 8.54 19.46 -5.63
CA ASN A 89 8.07 19.63 -4.26
C ASN A 89 8.25 21.11 -3.88
N GLU A 90 7.16 21.87 -3.85
CA GLU A 90 7.18 23.26 -3.38
C GLU A 90 6.99 23.27 -1.87
N LYS A 91 7.88 23.91 -1.10
CA LYS A 91 7.67 24.04 0.35
C LYS A 91 6.44 24.93 0.58
N ILE A 92 5.46 24.41 1.31
CA ILE A 92 4.29 25.19 1.70
C ILE A 92 4.74 26.21 2.74
N LYS A 93 4.38 27.49 2.58
CA LYS A 93 4.68 28.50 3.59
C LYS A 93 3.98 28.12 4.89
N GLN A 94 4.78 27.85 5.93
CA GLN A 94 4.30 27.55 7.27
C GLN A 94 4.92 28.54 8.26
N ASN A 95 4.36 28.57 9.47
CA ASN A 95 4.93 29.34 10.58
C ASN A 95 6.28 28.70 10.99
N VAL A 96 7.19 29.49 11.56
CA VAL A 96 8.57 29.06 11.90
C VAL A 96 8.62 27.74 12.70
N ILE A 97 7.70 27.56 13.65
CA ILE A 97 7.61 26.33 14.46
C ILE A 97 7.19 25.13 13.61
N GLY A 98 6.16 25.30 12.77
CA GLY A 98 5.67 24.25 11.89
C GLY A 98 6.71 23.85 10.84
N GLU A 99 7.50 24.80 10.33
CA GLU A 99 8.60 24.49 9.40
C GLU A 99 9.75 23.69 10.03
N MET A 100 10.03 23.91 11.33
CA MET A 100 11.15 23.27 12.03
C MET A 100 10.83 21.84 12.47
N LEU A 101 9.59 21.60 12.89
CA LEU A 101 9.17 20.29 13.40
C LEU A 101 8.61 19.39 12.29
N PHE A 102 7.83 19.94 11.35
CA PHE A 102 7.10 19.17 10.34
C PHE A 102 6.97 19.96 9.01
N PRO A 103 8.05 20.02 8.21
CA PRO A 103 8.02 20.73 6.93
C PRO A 103 7.03 20.08 5.96
N LYS A 104 6.05 20.85 5.50
CA LYS A 104 5.06 20.43 4.50
C LYS A 104 5.48 20.85 3.10
N TRP A 105 5.27 19.94 2.16
CA TRP A 105 5.60 20.12 0.74
C TRP A 105 4.35 19.89 -0.09
N LYS A 106 4.10 20.79 -1.04
CA LYS A 106 3.09 20.65 -2.09
C LYS A 106 3.65 19.75 -3.18
N LEU A 107 2.88 18.75 -3.59
CA LEU A 107 3.26 17.82 -4.64
C LEU A 107 2.69 18.32 -5.97
N ASN A 108 3.55 18.75 -6.89
CA ASN A 108 3.13 19.09 -8.25
C ASN A 108 3.23 17.86 -9.16
N PHE A 109 2.17 17.55 -9.90
CA PHE A 109 2.11 16.38 -10.77
C PHE A 109 2.15 16.77 -12.26
N ASP A 110 2.88 16.00 -13.06
CA ASP A 110 3.07 16.19 -14.51
C ASP A 110 2.29 15.13 -15.30
N THR A 111 1.05 15.47 -15.65
CA THR A 111 0.18 14.60 -16.44
C THR A 111 0.69 14.37 -17.86
N HIS A 112 1.57 15.21 -18.41
CA HIS A 112 2.14 14.99 -19.74
C HIS A 112 3.04 13.74 -19.80
N LYS A 113 3.50 13.24 -18.65
CA LYS A 113 4.20 11.95 -18.57
C LYS A 113 3.31 10.76 -18.97
N PHE A 114 1.98 10.92 -19.05
CA PHE A 114 1.08 9.90 -19.63
C PHE A 114 1.16 9.81 -21.17
N GLY A 115 1.74 10.80 -21.84
CA GLY A 115 1.64 10.94 -23.29
C GLY A 115 0.24 11.42 -23.71
N VAL A 116 -0.17 11.11 -24.94
CA VAL A 116 -1.49 11.47 -25.47
C VAL A 116 -2.54 10.55 -24.85
N ILE A 117 -3.29 11.06 -23.86
CA ILE A 117 -4.37 10.35 -23.18
C ILE A 117 -5.71 11.06 -23.43
N GLY A 118 -6.74 10.29 -23.76
CA GLY A 118 -8.08 10.84 -23.95
C GLY A 118 -8.72 11.28 -22.63
N LYS A 119 -9.52 12.37 -22.67
CA LYS A 119 -10.23 12.91 -21.49
C LYS A 119 -11.08 11.86 -20.76
N GLY A 120 -11.66 10.90 -21.48
CA GLY A 120 -12.43 9.80 -20.88
C GLY A 120 -11.59 8.89 -19.98
N LYS A 121 -10.32 8.65 -20.33
CA LYS A 121 -9.40 7.85 -19.50
C LYS A 121 -8.95 8.63 -18.26
N LEU A 122 -8.67 9.92 -18.39
CA LEU A 122 -8.39 10.80 -17.24
C LEU A 122 -9.56 10.84 -16.25
N LYS A 123 -10.80 10.92 -16.76
CA LYS A 123 -12.01 10.83 -15.92
C LYS A 123 -12.13 9.48 -15.21
N LYS A 124 -11.81 8.36 -15.88
CA LYS A 124 -11.78 7.03 -15.25
C LYS A 124 -10.74 6.99 -14.12
N ILE A 125 -9.52 7.46 -14.37
CA ILE A 125 -8.46 7.49 -13.35
C ILE A 125 -8.90 8.34 -12.15
N ALA A 126 -9.46 9.53 -12.39
CA ALA A 126 -9.98 10.39 -11.32
C ALA A 126 -11.08 9.72 -10.50
N PHE A 127 -12.02 9.03 -11.18
CA PHE A 127 -13.06 8.25 -10.53
C PHE A 127 -12.50 7.13 -9.66
N ASP A 128 -11.50 6.39 -10.14
CA ASP A 128 -10.85 5.33 -9.37
C ASP A 128 -10.14 5.89 -8.12
N PHE A 129 -9.50 7.05 -8.22
CA PHE A 129 -8.92 7.74 -7.07
C PHE A 129 -9.96 8.23 -6.06
N HIS A 130 -11.12 8.70 -6.52
CA HIS A 130 -12.23 9.03 -5.61
C HIS A 130 -12.69 7.81 -4.81
N ARG A 131 -12.76 6.63 -5.44
CA ARG A 131 -13.07 5.39 -4.73
C ARG A 131 -12.01 5.03 -3.69
N VAL A 132 -10.72 5.28 -3.97
CA VAL A 132 -9.65 5.11 -2.97
C VAL A 132 -9.89 6.05 -1.78
N ILE A 133 -10.18 7.33 -2.02
CA ILE A 133 -10.52 8.30 -0.96
C ILE A 133 -11.70 7.81 -0.12
N GLU A 134 -12.78 7.36 -0.74
CA GLU A 134 -13.97 6.86 -0.05
C GLU A 134 -13.66 5.67 0.86
N VAL A 135 -12.82 4.74 0.39
CA VAL A 135 -12.36 3.60 1.20
C VAL A 135 -11.50 4.05 2.38
N THR A 136 -10.56 4.98 2.16
CA THR A 136 -9.74 5.54 3.23
C THR A 136 -10.60 6.18 4.31
N GLN A 137 -11.60 7.00 3.91
CA GLN A 137 -12.53 7.64 4.84
C GLN A 137 -13.40 6.61 5.59
N TYR A 138 -13.92 5.62 4.89
CA TYR A 138 -14.72 4.55 5.50
C TYR A 138 -13.94 3.81 6.59
N LEU A 139 -12.70 3.41 6.29
CA LEU A 139 -11.85 2.69 7.24
C LEU A 139 -11.55 3.55 8.48
N ALA A 140 -11.20 4.82 8.29
CA ALA A 140 -10.90 5.72 9.40
C ALA A 140 -12.14 6.02 10.27
N GLU A 141 -13.27 6.35 9.64
CA GLU A 141 -14.45 6.82 10.36
C GLU A 141 -15.25 5.68 10.99
N LYS A 142 -15.45 4.58 10.24
CA LYS A 142 -16.33 3.47 10.63
C LYS A 142 -15.59 2.34 11.31
N GLU A 143 -14.36 2.07 10.91
CA GLU A 143 -13.62 0.91 11.39
C GLU A 143 -12.43 1.24 12.28
N LYS A 144 -12.11 2.54 12.44
CA LYS A 144 -10.95 2.98 13.22
C LYS A 144 -9.66 2.35 12.71
N MET A 145 -9.53 2.30 11.39
CA MET A 145 -8.39 1.72 10.71
C MET A 145 -7.73 2.73 9.77
N ILE A 146 -6.40 2.73 9.80
CA ILE A 146 -5.54 3.53 8.93
C ILE A 146 -5.22 2.71 7.68
N PHE A 147 -5.60 3.24 6.52
CA PHE A 147 -5.22 2.67 5.24
C PHE A 147 -3.90 3.28 4.76
N ASP A 148 -2.82 2.55 4.97
CA ASP A 148 -1.47 2.97 4.61
C ASP A 148 -1.14 2.55 3.17
N LEU A 149 -1.34 3.50 2.25
CA LEU A 149 -1.09 3.36 0.83
C LEU A 149 -0.14 4.46 0.35
N HIS A 150 1.07 4.07 -0.05
CA HIS A 150 2.05 5.02 -0.58
C HIS A 150 1.87 5.27 -2.07
N SER A 151 2.30 6.44 -2.55
CA SER A 151 2.25 6.79 -3.98
C SER A 151 3.08 5.84 -4.87
N GLU A 152 4.11 5.20 -4.33
CA GLU A 152 4.84 4.16 -5.04
C GLU A 152 4.10 2.84 -5.18
N ASN A 153 3.04 2.65 -4.40
CA ASN A 153 2.23 1.46 -4.36
C ASN A 153 0.92 1.63 -5.16
N ILE A 154 0.85 2.72 -5.93
CA ILE A 154 -0.23 3.05 -6.86
C ILE A 154 0.38 3.09 -8.27
N ILE A 155 -0.15 2.28 -9.18
CA ILE A 155 0.24 2.20 -10.59
C ILE A 155 -0.94 2.60 -11.47
N ILE A 156 -0.65 3.32 -12.55
CA ILE A 156 -1.57 3.48 -13.68
C ILE A 156 -1.03 2.65 -14.83
N THR A 157 -1.81 1.67 -15.27
CA THR A 157 -1.41 0.69 -16.28
C THR A 157 -1.35 1.30 -17.67
N ILE A 158 -0.48 0.77 -18.53
CA ILE A 158 -0.36 1.17 -19.94
C ILE A 158 -0.49 -0.11 -20.79
N PRO A 159 -1.29 -0.10 -21.87
CA PRO A 159 -2.01 1.03 -22.47
C PRO A 159 -3.43 1.26 -21.91
N ASP A 160 -3.88 0.45 -20.95
CA ASP A 160 -5.28 0.42 -20.56
C ASP A 160 -5.72 1.60 -19.67
N PHE A 161 -4.76 2.30 -19.06
CA PHE A 161 -4.96 3.43 -18.14
C PHE A 161 -5.90 3.08 -16.99
N GLU A 162 -5.63 1.95 -16.34
CA GLU A 162 -6.34 1.51 -15.13
C GLU A 162 -5.54 1.86 -13.90
N LEU A 163 -6.22 2.37 -12.86
CA LEU A 163 -5.61 2.52 -11.55
C LEU A 163 -5.50 1.16 -10.87
N LYS A 164 -4.33 0.84 -10.34
CA LYS A 164 -4.06 -0.36 -9.57
C LYS A 164 -3.29 -0.03 -8.31
N ILE A 165 -3.68 -0.62 -7.20
CA ILE A 165 -3.01 -0.50 -5.91
C ILE A 165 -2.42 -1.85 -5.50
N PHE A 166 -1.27 -1.82 -4.87
CA PHE A 166 -0.60 -2.98 -4.32
C PHE A 166 0.14 -2.62 -3.04
N ASP A 167 0.84 -3.57 -2.41
CA ASP A 167 1.75 -3.36 -1.28
C ASP A 167 1.27 -2.32 -0.24
N TYR A 168 0.08 -2.54 0.30
CA TYR A 168 -0.54 -1.65 1.27
C TYR A 168 -0.75 -2.35 2.60
N HIS A 169 -0.91 -1.56 3.65
CA HIS A 169 -1.21 -2.05 4.99
C HIS A 169 -2.47 -1.41 5.55
N VAL A 170 -3.08 -2.11 6.50
CA VAL A 170 -4.22 -1.60 7.26
C VAL A 170 -3.91 -1.78 8.74
N PHE A 171 -3.77 -0.68 9.45
CA PHE A 171 -3.42 -0.66 10.86
C PHE A 171 -4.59 -0.16 11.69
N ASP A 172 -4.58 -0.50 12.97
CA ASP A 172 -5.52 0.06 13.94
C ASP A 172 -5.14 1.52 14.25
N ASP A 173 -6.11 2.41 14.39
CA ASP A 173 -5.87 3.84 14.66
C ASP A 173 -5.16 4.06 16.01
N TYR A 174 -5.36 3.15 16.97
CA TYR A 174 -4.69 3.17 18.28
C TYR A 174 -3.17 2.99 18.21
N LEU A 175 -2.63 2.54 17.08
CA LEU A 175 -1.19 2.41 16.85
C LEU A 175 -0.55 3.74 16.42
N TYR A 176 -1.35 4.78 16.21
CA TYR A 176 -0.89 6.11 15.81
C TYR A 176 -1.16 7.12 16.92
N GLU A 177 -0.14 7.90 17.31
CA GLU A 177 -0.33 9.04 18.20
C GLU A 177 -0.66 10.29 17.35
N PRO A 178 -1.92 10.77 17.35
CA PRO A 178 -2.27 11.97 16.60
C PRO A 178 -1.55 13.19 17.18
N SER A 179 -0.97 14.01 16.30
CA SER A 179 -0.39 15.30 16.69
C SER A 179 -1.33 16.44 16.32
N LYS A 180 -1.18 17.61 16.95
CA LYS A 180 -1.98 18.81 16.63
C LYS A 180 -1.84 19.27 15.16
N GLU A 181 -0.80 18.83 14.47
CA GLU A 181 -0.42 19.30 13.12
C GLU A 181 -0.62 18.25 12.02
N ASN A 182 -0.70 16.97 12.43
CA ASN A 182 -1.17 15.86 11.61
C ASN A 182 -2.24 15.07 12.39
N PRO A 183 -3.51 15.55 12.34
CA PRO A 183 -4.57 14.97 13.16
C PRO A 183 -4.92 13.53 12.75
N SER A 184 -4.64 13.15 11.49
CA SER A 184 -4.83 11.77 11.02
C SER A 184 -4.05 11.53 9.71
N PRO A 185 -3.23 10.46 9.59
CA PRO A 185 -2.51 10.09 8.36
C PRO A 185 -3.37 10.04 7.08
N GLU A 186 -4.65 9.75 7.25
CA GLU A 186 -5.64 9.63 6.20
C GLU A 186 -5.93 10.97 5.52
N ILE A 187 -5.90 12.08 6.27
CA ILE A 187 -6.15 13.42 5.71
C ILE A 187 -5.02 13.79 4.74
N ASP A 188 -3.77 13.53 5.12
CA ASP A 188 -2.61 13.79 4.26
C ASP A 188 -2.64 12.91 3.00
N HIS A 189 -3.01 11.63 3.15
CA HIS A 189 -3.17 10.71 2.03
C HIS A 189 -4.27 11.17 1.07
N ILE A 190 -5.44 11.54 1.60
CA ILE A 190 -6.58 12.04 0.82
C ILE A 190 -6.20 13.34 0.09
N GLU A 191 -5.53 14.28 0.75
CA GLU A 191 -5.16 15.54 0.11
C GLU A 191 -4.13 15.33 -1.00
N THR A 192 -3.17 14.42 -0.81
CA THR A 192 -2.21 14.04 -1.86
C THR A 192 -2.93 13.53 -3.12
N ILE A 193 -3.94 12.66 -2.93
CA ILE A 193 -4.75 12.15 -4.05
C ILE A 193 -5.57 13.29 -4.69
N ARG A 194 -6.15 14.19 -3.89
CA ARG A 194 -6.91 15.34 -4.40
C ARG A 194 -6.05 16.29 -5.21
N GLU A 195 -4.83 16.58 -4.77
CA GLU A 195 -3.86 17.38 -5.52
C GLU A 195 -3.54 16.73 -6.86
N PHE A 196 -3.37 15.40 -6.88
CA PHE A 196 -3.19 14.66 -8.13
C PHE A 196 -4.40 14.79 -9.07
N ILE A 197 -5.62 14.59 -8.58
CA ILE A 197 -6.84 14.73 -9.39
C ILE A 197 -6.97 16.16 -9.93
N ARG A 198 -6.70 17.18 -9.11
CA ARG A 198 -6.74 18.60 -9.52
C ARG A 198 -5.77 18.90 -10.67
N SER A 199 -4.63 18.20 -10.73
CA SER A 199 -3.64 18.36 -11.81
C SER A 199 -4.14 17.93 -13.19
N PHE A 200 -5.28 17.22 -13.27
CA PHE A 200 -5.81 16.76 -14.54
C PHE A 200 -6.49 17.85 -15.38
N GLU A 201 -6.69 19.06 -14.82
CA GLU A 201 -7.37 20.19 -15.50
C GLU A 201 -8.70 19.77 -16.17
N LEU A 202 -9.45 18.87 -15.53
CA LEU A 202 -10.62 18.18 -16.09
C LEU A 202 -11.89 19.04 -16.20
#